data_AF-A0A355I8P4-F1
#
_entry.id   AF-A0A355I8P4-F1
#
_cell.length_a   1.000
_cell.length_b   1.000
_cell.length_c   1.000
_cell.angle_alpha   90.00
_cell.angle_beta   90.00
_cell.angle_gamma   90.00
#
_symmetry.space_group_name_H-M   'P 1'
#
loop_
_entity.id
_entity.type
_entity.pdbx_description
1 polymer ?
#
loop_
_entity_poly.entity_id
_entity_poly.type
_entity_poly.pdbx_seq_one_letter_code
_entity_poly.pdbx_strand_id
1 'polypeptide(L)'
;VETAVGGISSEAHVPLDVTAKIVDVAMDLAKPIIVDTVKTGFDLTNTQADKIEKQVKEIITEKVKAVENDNYRKQFEVKQKAAEEIKMVEESLAEDEIETAIKEIEAKQRKEFERLRVEFTKNLNETIKETIEEQKTVQVEEQAQIKAKKNKDSKEEEVRGHLRGFARTIPSFLMAYGERGTRLCNFDNYTPEEVFLEVTGITEEQFRFLRDGGTYIDDMTGEEKHFSGGLFNEIVFDEAIQEFLNIRERLADYFDESHQEDIFNYIPPQETNQIFTPKQVVKMMVQKLEDEDPHIFEDPDKTFIDLFMKSGLYITELVKRLFNNPVMKEKIPDNDARLKHILEKQLYGLAPSDIIYHIATNYIFSFDAENRISRKHFKSVDTRPAVKEGKLDELLVATFDDLK
;
A
#
# COMPACT_ATOMS: atom_id res chain seq x y z
N VAL A 1 -30.76 -50.51 46.37
CA VAL A 1 -30.11 -49.52 47.28
C VAL A 1 -30.61 -48.15 46.83
N GLU A 2 -31.87 -47.83 47.09
CA GLU A 2 -32.36 -47.07 48.26
C GLU A 2 -31.89 -45.61 48.33
N THR A 3 -32.88 -44.70 48.16
CA THR A 3 -33.06 -43.37 48.82
C THR A 3 -32.09 -42.21 48.48
N ALA A 4 -32.44 -40.92 48.36
CA ALA A 4 -33.65 -40.17 48.75
C ALA A 4 -33.87 -38.86 47.94
N VAL A 5 -35.16 -38.59 47.69
CA VAL A 5 -35.96 -37.36 47.72
C VAL A 5 -35.30 -36.01 48.12
N GLY A 6 -35.61 -34.95 47.36
CA GLY A 6 -35.61 -33.57 47.89
C GLY A 6 -35.92 -32.46 46.87
N GLY A 7 -37.10 -31.84 46.99
CA GLY A 7 -37.32 -30.44 46.58
C GLY A 7 -38.05 -30.20 45.25
N ILE A 8 -39.39 -30.11 45.31
CA ILE A 8 -40.20 -29.44 44.30
C ILE A 8 -39.97 -27.94 44.46
N SER A 9 -39.52 -27.27 43.40
CA SER A 9 -39.55 -25.81 43.26
C SER A 9 -40.10 -25.46 41.89
N SER A 10 -41.16 -24.68 41.92
CA SER A 10 -41.92 -24.13 40.81
C SER A 10 -41.11 -23.07 40.06
N GLU A 11 -40.79 -23.34 38.81
CA GLU A 11 -40.57 -22.30 37.79
C GLU A 11 -40.80 -22.94 36.42
N ALA A 12 -41.74 -22.40 35.66
CA ALA A 12 -42.05 -22.83 34.30
C ALA A 12 -40.87 -22.45 33.38
N HIS A 13 -39.84 -23.29 33.37
CA HIS A 13 -38.72 -23.16 32.46
C HIS A 13 -39.16 -23.63 31.07
N VAL A 14 -39.42 -22.69 30.17
CA VAL A 14 -39.42 -22.96 28.73
C VAL A 14 -38.07 -23.60 28.38
N PRO A 15 -38.02 -24.80 27.76
CA PRO A 15 -36.75 -25.43 27.49
C PRO A 15 -36.02 -24.64 26.40
N LEU A 16 -34.84 -24.09 26.73
CA LEU A 16 -33.87 -23.46 25.82
C LEU A 16 -33.56 -24.30 24.55
N ASP A 17 -33.93 -25.57 24.54
CA ASP A 17 -33.70 -26.55 23.47
C ASP A 17 -34.66 -26.40 22.26
N VAL A 18 -35.85 -25.82 22.42
CA VAL A 18 -36.84 -25.74 21.31
C VAL A 18 -36.56 -24.59 20.36
N THR A 19 -36.27 -23.39 20.89
CA THR A 19 -35.90 -22.21 20.11
C THR A 19 -34.65 -22.49 19.27
N ALA A 20 -33.65 -23.14 19.86
CA ALA A 20 -32.42 -23.51 19.17
C ALA A 20 -32.68 -24.40 17.95
N LYS A 21 -33.55 -25.41 18.10
CA LYS A 21 -33.95 -26.30 16.99
C LYS A 21 -34.70 -25.56 15.88
N ILE A 22 -35.58 -24.61 16.23
CA ILE A 22 -36.30 -23.79 15.23
C ILE A 22 -35.31 -22.92 14.46
N VAL A 23 -34.37 -22.28 15.15
CA VAL A 23 -33.33 -21.47 14.53
C VAL A 23 -32.43 -22.31 13.63
N ASP A 24 -32.02 -23.51 14.06
CA ASP A 24 -31.16 -24.38 13.24
C ASP A 24 -31.88 -24.81 11.96
N VAL A 25 -33.16 -25.20 12.02
CA VAL A 25 -33.96 -25.52 10.82
C VAL A 25 -34.12 -24.30 9.90
N ALA A 26 -34.33 -23.10 10.48
CA ALA A 26 -34.39 -21.87 9.70
C ALA A 26 -33.04 -21.54 9.05
N MET A 27 -31.93 -21.82 9.71
CA MET A 27 -30.58 -21.65 9.17
C MET A 27 -30.27 -22.65 8.06
N ASP A 28 -30.74 -23.90 8.15
CA ASP A 28 -30.60 -24.89 7.06
C ASP A 28 -31.29 -24.41 5.77
N LEU A 29 -32.39 -23.65 5.90
CA LEU A 29 -33.07 -23.01 4.77
C LEU A 29 -32.34 -21.73 4.32
N ALA A 30 -31.91 -20.89 5.25
CA ALA A 30 -31.33 -19.58 4.97
C ALA A 30 -29.91 -19.65 4.38
N LYS A 31 -29.10 -20.60 4.84
CA LYS A 31 -27.69 -20.75 4.45
C LYS A 31 -27.47 -20.88 2.94
N PRO A 32 -28.14 -21.80 2.21
CA PRO A 32 -27.97 -21.89 0.76
C PRO A 32 -28.51 -20.66 0.02
N ILE A 33 -29.57 -20.03 0.55
CA ILE A 33 -30.23 -18.90 -0.11
C ILE A 33 -29.40 -17.61 0.03
N ILE A 34 -28.82 -17.38 1.20
CA ILE A 34 -28.14 -16.13 1.54
C ILE A 34 -26.62 -16.34 1.52
N VAL A 35 -26.10 -17.18 2.41
CA VAL A 35 -24.66 -17.31 2.67
C VAL A 35 -23.93 -17.85 1.43
N ASP A 36 -24.42 -18.95 0.85
CA ASP A 36 -23.77 -19.56 -0.32
C ASP A 36 -23.91 -18.70 -1.58
N THR A 37 -25.09 -18.09 -1.79
CA THR A 37 -25.33 -17.16 -2.91
C THR A 37 -24.39 -15.97 -2.85
N VAL A 38 -24.26 -15.34 -1.68
CA VAL A 38 -23.40 -14.16 -1.50
C VAL A 38 -21.92 -14.55 -1.57
N LYS A 39 -21.54 -15.70 -0.98
CA LYS A 39 -20.17 -16.21 -1.07
C LYS A 39 -19.74 -16.45 -2.51
N THR A 40 -20.61 -17.08 -3.31
CA THR A 40 -20.32 -17.38 -4.72
C THR A 40 -20.39 -16.14 -5.60
N GLY A 41 -21.38 -15.26 -5.38
CA GLY A 41 -21.56 -14.06 -6.19
C GLY A 41 -20.48 -12.98 -5.96
N PHE A 42 -19.83 -12.99 -4.80
CA PHE A 42 -18.80 -12.01 -4.42
C PHE A 42 -17.41 -12.62 -4.16
N ASP A 43 -17.20 -13.90 -4.46
CA ASP A 43 -15.94 -14.63 -4.26
C ASP A 43 -15.38 -14.50 -2.82
N LEU A 44 -16.25 -14.64 -1.82
CA LEU A 44 -15.88 -14.46 -0.42
C LEU A 44 -15.07 -15.65 0.13
N THR A 45 -14.13 -15.34 1.03
CA THR A 45 -13.43 -16.37 1.81
C THR A 45 -14.37 -17.08 2.77
N ASN A 46 -14.00 -18.29 3.20
CA ASN A 46 -14.77 -19.04 4.21
C ASN A 46 -15.00 -18.22 5.49
N THR A 47 -13.98 -17.53 5.98
CA THR A 47 -14.09 -16.69 7.19
C THR A 47 -15.10 -15.55 7.04
N GLN A 48 -15.21 -14.96 5.84
CA GLN A 48 -16.20 -13.91 5.57
C GLN A 48 -17.61 -14.50 5.49
N ALA A 49 -17.77 -15.65 4.85
CA ALA A 49 -19.04 -16.37 4.80
C ALA A 49 -19.52 -16.78 6.21
N ASP A 50 -18.62 -17.28 7.08
CA ASP A 50 -18.93 -17.65 8.47
C ASP A 50 -19.43 -16.46 9.28
N LYS A 51 -18.89 -15.26 9.02
CA LYS A 51 -19.33 -14.03 9.69
C LYS A 51 -20.77 -13.67 9.29
N ILE A 52 -21.09 -13.78 7.99
CA ILE A 52 -22.45 -13.55 7.48
C ILE A 52 -23.41 -14.59 8.05
N GLU A 53 -23.02 -15.87 8.08
CA GLU A 53 -23.81 -16.95 8.66
C GLU A 53 -24.16 -16.66 10.13
N LYS A 54 -23.19 -16.20 10.91
CA LYS A 54 -23.40 -15.83 12.31
C LYS A 54 -24.37 -14.65 12.46
N GLN A 55 -24.22 -13.60 11.65
CA GLN A 55 -25.11 -12.43 11.68
C GLN A 55 -26.55 -12.80 11.33
N VAL A 56 -26.75 -13.58 10.26
CA VAL A 56 -28.08 -14.07 9.87
C VAL A 56 -28.69 -14.94 10.98
N LYS A 57 -27.88 -15.81 11.62
CA LYS A 57 -28.33 -16.64 12.75
C LYS A 57 -28.77 -15.81 13.94
N GLU A 58 -28.04 -14.76 14.28
CA GLU A 58 -28.40 -13.84 15.38
C GLU A 58 -29.74 -13.15 15.10
N ILE A 59 -29.93 -12.61 13.89
CA ILE A 59 -31.17 -11.91 13.49
C ILE A 59 -32.38 -12.85 13.51
N ILE A 60 -32.25 -14.06 12.94
CA ILE A 60 -33.30 -15.08 12.97
C ILE A 60 -33.62 -15.46 14.42
N THR A 61 -32.62 -15.63 15.28
CA THR A 61 -32.80 -15.94 16.70
C THR A 61 -33.62 -14.87 17.42
N GLU A 62 -33.32 -13.60 17.19
CA GLU A 62 -34.06 -12.49 17.80
C GLU A 62 -35.52 -12.45 17.35
N LYS A 63 -35.78 -12.63 16.06
CA LYS A 63 -37.13 -12.64 15.49
C LYS A 63 -37.95 -13.83 15.99
N VAL A 64 -37.34 -15.03 16.05
CA VAL A 64 -38.00 -16.22 16.60
C VAL A 64 -38.36 -16.03 18.08
N LYS A 65 -37.44 -15.50 18.89
CA LYS A 65 -37.70 -15.20 20.31
C LYS A 65 -38.84 -14.19 20.48
N ALA A 66 -38.94 -13.18 19.61
CA ALA A 66 -40.03 -12.21 19.65
C ALA A 66 -41.40 -12.88 19.41
N VAL A 67 -41.49 -13.79 18.43
CA VAL A 67 -42.72 -14.55 18.13
C VAL A 67 -43.06 -15.52 19.28
N GLU A 68 -42.07 -16.19 19.85
CA GLU A 68 -42.25 -17.06 21.02
C GLU A 68 -42.77 -16.28 22.23
N ASN A 69 -42.16 -15.13 22.54
CA ASN A 69 -42.58 -14.28 23.65
C ASN A 69 -44.02 -13.76 23.48
N ASP A 70 -44.41 -13.37 22.25
CA ASP A 70 -45.79 -12.97 21.97
C ASP A 70 -46.78 -14.11 22.23
N ASN A 71 -46.45 -15.32 21.78
CA ASN A 71 -47.27 -16.50 22.04
C ASN A 71 -47.35 -16.84 23.54
N TYR A 72 -46.24 -16.76 24.29
CA TYR A 72 -46.27 -16.96 25.74
C TYR A 72 -47.18 -15.96 26.46
N ARG A 73 -47.13 -14.68 26.07
CA ARG A 73 -48.00 -13.64 26.60
C ARG A 73 -49.48 -13.96 26.35
N LYS A 74 -49.84 -14.29 25.10
CA LYS A 74 -51.22 -14.66 24.73
C LYS A 74 -51.70 -15.89 25.51
N GLN A 75 -50.86 -16.91 25.66
CA GLN A 75 -51.18 -18.09 26.45
C GLN A 75 -51.39 -17.78 27.93
N PHE A 76 -50.58 -16.88 28.50
CA PHE A 76 -50.74 -16.44 29.88
C PHE A 76 -52.07 -15.72 30.12
N GLU A 77 -52.46 -14.81 29.22
CA GLU A 77 -53.75 -14.11 29.26
C GLU A 77 -54.93 -15.09 29.22
N VAL A 78 -54.86 -16.12 28.37
CA VAL A 78 -55.90 -17.17 28.29
C VAL A 78 -56.00 -17.96 29.60
N LYS A 79 -54.87 -18.29 30.25
CA LYS A 79 -54.88 -18.96 31.57
C LYS A 79 -55.45 -18.08 32.66
N GLN A 80 -55.10 -16.80 32.67
CA GLN A 80 -55.58 -15.87 33.68
C GLN A 80 -57.11 -15.69 33.59
N LYS A 81 -57.63 -15.48 32.38
CA LYS A 81 -59.09 -15.39 32.15
C LYS A 81 -59.82 -16.65 32.59
N ALA A 82 -59.31 -17.83 32.24
CA ALA A 82 -59.91 -19.10 32.66
C ALA A 82 -59.91 -19.26 34.19
N ALA A 83 -58.83 -18.87 34.88
CA ALA A 83 -58.75 -18.93 36.33
C ALA A 83 -59.72 -17.96 37.02
N GLU A 84 -59.90 -16.75 36.48
CA GLU A 84 -60.89 -15.78 36.96
C GLU A 84 -62.32 -16.27 36.76
N GLU A 85 -62.64 -16.87 35.60
CA GLU A 85 -63.95 -17.46 35.32
C GLU A 85 -64.26 -18.64 36.24
N ILE A 86 -63.28 -19.52 36.50
CA ILE A 86 -63.43 -20.65 37.45
C ILE A 86 -63.72 -20.13 38.86
N LYS A 87 -62.97 -19.13 39.33
CA LYS A 87 -63.18 -18.54 40.66
C LYS A 87 -64.57 -17.92 40.80
N MET A 88 -65.07 -17.21 39.78
CA MET A 88 -66.42 -16.66 39.81
C MET A 88 -67.49 -17.75 39.86
N VAL A 89 -67.30 -18.85 39.12
CA VAL A 89 -68.21 -20.02 39.13
C VAL A 89 -68.24 -20.69 40.50
N GLU A 90 -67.09 -20.87 41.15
CA GLU A 90 -66.97 -21.45 42.50
C GLU A 90 -67.65 -20.59 43.59
N GLU A 91 -67.67 -19.26 43.43
CA GLU A 91 -68.25 -18.32 44.40
C GLU A 91 -69.77 -18.13 44.24
N SER A 92 -70.39 -18.53 43.12
CA SER A 92 -71.75 -18.12 42.74
C SER A 92 -72.75 -19.23 42.41
N LEU A 93 -72.31 -20.48 42.25
CA LEU A 93 -73.17 -21.62 41.85
C LEU A 93 -73.30 -22.69 42.94
N ALA A 94 -74.32 -23.54 42.85
CA ALA A 94 -74.52 -24.68 43.75
C ALA A 94 -73.55 -25.83 43.42
N GLU A 95 -73.18 -26.67 44.40
CA GLU A 95 -72.14 -27.71 44.28
C GLU A 95 -72.32 -28.66 43.09
N ASP A 96 -73.57 -28.93 42.67
CA ASP A 96 -73.92 -29.81 41.56
C ASP A 96 -73.82 -29.15 40.16
N GLU A 97 -73.82 -27.82 40.09
CA GLU A 97 -73.68 -27.03 38.84
C GLU A 97 -72.24 -26.53 38.59
N ILE A 98 -71.38 -26.53 39.61
CA ILE A 98 -69.98 -26.10 39.49
C ILE A 98 -69.17 -27.03 38.59
N GLU A 99 -69.33 -28.35 38.74
CA GLU A 99 -68.50 -29.33 38.00
C GLU A 99 -68.74 -29.28 36.48
N THR A 100 -69.99 -29.05 36.06
CA THR A 100 -70.36 -28.91 34.65
C THR A 100 -69.86 -27.60 34.07
N ALA A 101 -69.98 -26.48 34.79
CA ALA A 101 -69.48 -25.18 34.37
C ALA A 101 -67.95 -25.14 34.23
N ILE A 102 -67.20 -25.76 35.16
CA ILE A 102 -65.73 -25.86 35.06
C ILE A 102 -65.32 -26.67 33.83
N LYS A 103 -65.97 -27.80 33.54
CA LYS A 103 -65.69 -28.61 32.33
C LYS A 103 -65.89 -27.82 31.03
N GLU A 104 -66.89 -26.94 30.97
CA GLU A 104 -67.10 -26.06 29.81
C GLU A 104 -66.03 -24.99 29.68
N ILE A 105 -65.60 -24.37 30.78
CA ILE A 105 -64.50 -23.38 30.78
C ILE A 105 -63.20 -24.04 30.33
N GLU A 106 -62.87 -25.22 30.85
CA GLU A 106 -61.70 -25.99 30.41
C GLU A 106 -61.78 -26.37 28.92
N ALA A 107 -62.97 -26.71 28.42
CA ALA A 107 -63.17 -27.02 27.00
C ALA A 107 -62.97 -25.78 26.11
N LYS A 108 -63.43 -24.60 26.55
CA LYS A 108 -63.17 -23.32 25.87
C LYS A 108 -61.68 -22.97 25.89
N GLN A 109 -61.03 -23.14 27.05
CA GLN A 109 -59.60 -22.92 27.21
C GLN A 109 -58.79 -23.81 26.26
N ARG A 110 -59.11 -25.11 26.17
CA ARG A 110 -58.45 -26.04 25.23
C ARG A 110 -58.60 -25.59 23.77
N LYS A 111 -59.78 -25.13 23.35
CA LYS A 111 -60.01 -24.61 21.99
C LYS A 111 -59.19 -23.35 21.69
N GLU A 112 -59.12 -22.42 22.62
CA GLU A 112 -58.31 -21.20 22.45
C GLU A 112 -56.80 -21.52 22.41
N PHE A 113 -56.34 -22.51 23.19
CA PHE A 113 -54.96 -23.01 23.09
C PHE A 113 -54.64 -23.65 21.74
N GLU A 114 -55.55 -24.46 21.19
CA GLU A 114 -55.38 -25.03 19.85
C GLU A 114 -55.31 -23.93 18.79
N ARG A 115 -56.17 -22.91 18.90
CA ARG A 115 -56.14 -21.73 18.02
C ARG A 115 -54.81 -20.99 18.11
N LEU A 116 -54.32 -20.70 19.31
CA LEU A 116 -53.04 -20.03 19.53
C LEU A 116 -51.87 -20.85 18.98
N ARG A 117 -51.93 -22.19 19.06
CA ARG A 117 -50.90 -23.06 18.48
C ARG A 117 -50.84 -22.97 16.96
N VAL A 118 -52.00 -22.93 16.30
CA VAL A 118 -52.09 -22.75 14.84
C VAL A 118 -51.58 -21.36 14.44
N GLU A 119 -51.98 -20.31 15.17
CA GLU A 119 -51.53 -18.94 14.93
C GLU A 119 -50.01 -18.80 15.10
N PHE A 120 -49.45 -19.35 16.19
CA PHE A 120 -48.01 -19.36 16.44
C PHE A 120 -47.24 -20.02 15.30
N THR A 121 -47.67 -21.20 14.85
CA THR A 121 -47.01 -21.93 13.76
C THR A 121 -47.05 -21.13 12.45
N LYS A 122 -48.15 -20.45 12.17
CA LYS A 122 -48.30 -19.60 10.98
C LYS A 122 -47.38 -18.38 11.06
N ASN A 123 -47.46 -17.61 12.14
CA ASN A 123 -46.69 -16.39 12.33
C ASN A 123 -45.18 -16.68 12.34
N LEU A 124 -44.77 -17.79 12.93
CA LEU A 124 -43.37 -18.23 12.94
C LEU A 124 -42.87 -18.49 11.51
N ASN A 125 -43.62 -19.24 10.71
CA ASN A 125 -43.25 -19.54 9.33
C ASN A 125 -43.22 -18.28 8.43
N GLU A 126 -44.18 -17.37 8.59
CA GLU A 126 -44.21 -16.09 7.87
C GLU A 126 -43.01 -15.21 8.26
N THR A 127 -42.76 -15.06 9.56
CA THR A 127 -41.64 -14.26 10.08
C THR A 127 -40.29 -14.79 9.60
N ILE A 128 -40.08 -16.12 9.61
CA ILE A 128 -38.83 -16.72 9.13
C ILE A 128 -38.66 -16.45 7.62
N LYS A 129 -39.70 -16.64 6.81
CA LYS A 129 -39.63 -16.40 5.36
C LYS A 129 -39.33 -14.93 5.04
N GLU A 130 -40.04 -14.00 5.69
CA GLU A 130 -39.82 -12.57 5.50
C GLU A 130 -38.41 -12.16 5.90
N THR A 131 -37.92 -12.68 7.04
CA THR A 131 -36.56 -12.41 7.51
C THR A 131 -35.51 -12.93 6.52
N ILE A 132 -35.71 -14.11 5.92
CA ILE A 132 -34.78 -14.66 4.93
C ILE A 132 -34.73 -13.79 3.67
N GLU A 133 -35.88 -13.36 3.13
CA GLU A 133 -35.91 -12.50 1.94
C GLU A 133 -35.33 -11.11 2.22
N GLU A 134 -35.63 -10.52 3.38
CA GLU A 134 -35.06 -9.24 3.80
C GLU A 134 -33.52 -9.34 3.95
N GLN A 135 -33.03 -10.37 4.63
CA GLN A 135 -31.59 -10.56 4.83
C GLN A 135 -30.86 -10.87 3.52
N LYS A 136 -31.51 -11.55 2.57
CA LYS A 136 -30.95 -11.77 1.24
C LYS A 136 -30.65 -10.45 0.52
N THR A 137 -31.60 -9.51 0.49
CA THR A 137 -31.40 -8.22 -0.19
C THR A 137 -30.35 -7.38 0.52
N VAL A 138 -30.42 -7.30 1.86
CA VAL A 138 -29.47 -6.51 2.67
C VAL A 138 -28.04 -7.01 2.48
N GLN A 139 -27.80 -8.31 2.56
CA GLN A 139 -26.45 -8.87 2.44
C GLN A 139 -25.86 -8.68 1.04
N VAL A 140 -26.68 -8.77 -0.02
CA VAL A 140 -26.22 -8.52 -1.40
C VAL A 140 -25.83 -7.05 -1.59
N GLU A 141 -26.65 -6.12 -1.09
CA GLU A 141 -26.36 -4.68 -1.18
C GLU A 141 -25.11 -4.30 -0.37
N GLU A 142 -24.96 -4.81 0.85
CA GLU A 142 -23.78 -4.57 1.68
C GLU A 142 -22.50 -5.07 1.01
N GLN A 143 -22.51 -6.30 0.45
CA GLN A 143 -21.32 -6.83 -0.25
C GLN A 143 -21.02 -6.07 -1.55
N ALA A 144 -22.05 -5.62 -2.28
CA ALA A 144 -21.87 -4.77 -3.44
C ALA A 144 -21.19 -3.44 -3.08
N GLN A 145 -21.61 -2.80 -1.98
CA GLN A 145 -20.98 -1.57 -1.49
C GLN A 145 -19.54 -1.81 -1.01
N ILE A 146 -19.27 -2.90 -0.30
CA ILE A 146 -17.92 -3.26 0.16
C ILE A 146 -16.99 -3.50 -1.04
N LYS A 147 -17.45 -4.22 -2.07
CA LYS A 147 -16.68 -4.48 -3.29
C LYS A 147 -16.41 -3.19 -4.06
N ALA A 148 -17.42 -2.32 -4.20
CA ALA A 148 -17.27 -1.01 -4.83
C ALA A 148 -16.25 -0.12 -4.09
N LYS A 149 -16.28 -0.09 -2.76
CA LYS A 149 -15.33 0.66 -1.94
C LYS A 149 -13.91 0.10 -2.04
N LYS A 150 -13.74 -1.22 -1.97
CA LYS A 150 -12.44 -1.88 -2.17
C LYS A 150 -11.84 -1.59 -3.55
N ASN A 151 -12.64 -1.59 -4.61
CA ASN A 151 -12.16 -1.28 -5.96
C ASN A 151 -11.68 0.17 -6.07
N LYS A 152 -12.38 1.12 -5.43
CA LYS A 152 -11.95 2.51 -5.34
C LYS A 152 -10.61 2.64 -4.60
N ASP A 153 -10.49 1.98 -3.46
CA ASP A 153 -9.27 2.00 -2.64
C ASP A 153 -8.08 1.32 -3.38
N SER A 154 -8.33 0.32 -4.23
CA SER A 154 -7.31 -0.38 -5.02
C SER A 154 -6.67 0.51 -6.09
N LYS A 155 -7.47 1.29 -6.85
CA LYS A 155 -6.95 2.24 -7.84
C LYS A 155 -6.20 3.39 -7.18
N GLU A 156 -6.69 3.86 -6.03
CA GLU A 156 -6.00 4.87 -5.24
C GLU A 156 -4.65 4.35 -4.71
N GLU A 157 -4.59 3.09 -4.27
CA GLU A 157 -3.35 2.46 -3.80
C GLU A 157 -2.35 2.22 -4.95
N GLU A 158 -2.83 1.86 -6.14
CA GLU A 158 -2.02 1.77 -7.35
C GLU A 158 -1.41 3.13 -7.73
N VAL A 159 -2.23 4.19 -7.77
CA VAL A 159 -1.77 5.57 -8.01
C VAL A 159 -0.77 6.02 -6.94
N ARG A 160 -1.03 5.72 -5.66
CA ARG A 160 -0.08 5.97 -4.56
C ARG A 160 1.20 5.16 -4.68
N GLY A 161 1.14 3.93 -5.19
CA GLY A 161 2.29 3.10 -5.50
C GLY A 161 3.20 3.79 -6.53
N HIS A 162 2.62 4.20 -7.66
CA HIS A 162 3.32 4.95 -8.70
C HIS A 162 3.90 6.27 -8.18
N LEU A 163 3.15 7.03 -7.37
CA LEU A 163 3.64 8.26 -6.74
C LEU A 163 4.80 8.04 -5.77
N ARG A 164 4.77 6.96 -4.97
CA ARG A 164 5.87 6.61 -4.08
C ARG A 164 7.11 6.18 -4.87
N GLY A 165 6.93 5.49 -6.00
CA GLY A 165 7.99 5.21 -6.96
C GLY A 165 8.62 6.49 -7.48
N PHE A 166 7.81 7.36 -8.08
CA PHE A 166 8.21 8.68 -8.59
C PHE A 166 8.92 9.54 -7.53
N ALA A 167 8.36 9.66 -6.32
CA ALA A 167 8.94 10.51 -5.29
C ALA A 167 10.35 10.06 -4.88
N ARG A 168 10.64 8.75 -4.92
CA ARG A 168 11.98 8.23 -4.65
C ARG A 168 12.98 8.60 -5.73
N THR A 169 12.56 8.80 -6.98
CA THR A 169 13.46 9.08 -8.11
C THR A 169 13.79 10.56 -8.24
N ILE A 170 13.01 11.47 -7.64
CA ILE A 170 13.21 12.93 -7.70
C ILE A 170 14.64 13.33 -7.30
N PRO A 171 15.23 12.87 -6.18
CA PRO A 171 16.61 13.24 -5.84
C PRO A 171 17.64 12.88 -6.91
N SER A 172 17.54 11.69 -7.52
CA SER A 172 18.41 11.28 -8.64
C SER A 172 18.20 12.16 -9.86
N PHE A 173 16.95 12.48 -10.19
CA PHE A 173 16.62 13.40 -11.27
C PHE A 173 17.23 14.78 -11.02
N LEU A 174 17.10 15.31 -9.80
CA LEU A 174 17.65 16.61 -9.42
C LEU A 174 19.18 16.62 -9.45
N MET A 175 19.83 15.50 -9.15
CA MET A 175 21.29 15.39 -9.33
C MET A 175 21.70 15.52 -10.80
N ALA A 176 20.93 14.95 -11.73
CA ALA A 176 21.24 14.98 -13.16
C ALA A 176 20.82 16.28 -13.85
N TYR A 177 19.58 16.70 -13.64
CA TYR A 177 18.89 17.72 -14.43
C TYR A 177 18.36 18.89 -13.60
N GLY A 178 18.46 18.81 -12.27
CA GLY A 178 17.93 19.84 -11.37
C GLY A 178 18.72 21.14 -11.43
N GLU A 179 18.01 22.24 -11.65
CA GLU A 179 18.53 23.60 -11.62
C GLU A 179 17.70 24.50 -10.70
N ARG A 180 18.17 25.72 -10.45
CA ARG A 180 17.49 26.66 -9.54
C ARG A 180 16.08 27.06 -10.01
N GLY A 181 15.80 26.92 -11.31
CA GLY A 181 14.46 27.12 -11.89
C GLY A 181 13.51 25.93 -11.77
N THR A 182 13.97 24.75 -11.33
CA THR A 182 13.14 23.55 -11.27
C THR A 182 12.04 23.68 -10.20
N ARG A 183 10.79 23.48 -10.62
CA ARG A 183 9.54 23.58 -9.85
C ARG A 183 8.56 22.51 -10.34
N LEU A 184 7.49 22.25 -9.61
CA LEU A 184 6.44 21.30 -10.01
C LEU A 184 5.85 21.61 -11.39
N CYS A 185 5.69 22.90 -11.71
CA CYS A 185 5.08 23.37 -12.96
C CYS A 185 5.94 23.16 -14.21
N ASN A 186 7.25 22.94 -14.06
CA ASN A 186 8.19 22.78 -15.17
C ASN A 186 9.08 21.54 -15.01
N PHE A 187 8.80 20.66 -14.05
CA PHE A 187 9.63 19.50 -13.72
C PHE A 187 9.85 18.58 -14.93
N ASP A 188 8.81 18.42 -15.75
CA ASP A 188 8.80 17.63 -16.98
C ASP A 188 9.55 18.27 -18.16
N ASN A 189 9.95 19.54 -18.08
CA ASN A 189 10.61 20.25 -19.20
C ASN A 189 12.13 20.01 -19.30
N TYR A 190 12.72 19.37 -18.29
CA TYR A 190 14.18 19.29 -18.13
C TYR A 190 14.83 18.07 -18.78
N THR A 191 14.04 17.13 -19.31
CA THR A 191 14.52 15.88 -19.89
C THR A 191 13.70 15.48 -21.10
N PRO A 192 14.29 14.74 -22.07
CA PRO A 192 13.50 14.02 -23.07
C PRO A 192 12.54 13.02 -22.42
N GLU A 193 11.38 12.78 -23.04
CA GLU A 193 10.32 11.91 -22.52
C GLU A 193 10.80 10.48 -22.20
N GLU A 194 11.64 9.91 -23.06
CA GLU A 194 12.21 8.56 -22.87
C GLU A 194 13.08 8.49 -21.60
N VAL A 195 13.87 9.54 -21.36
CA VAL A 195 14.71 9.65 -20.16
C VAL A 195 13.82 9.90 -18.94
N PHE A 196 12.79 10.74 -19.05
CA PHE A 196 11.85 10.98 -17.97
C PHE A 196 11.20 9.66 -17.51
N LEU A 197 10.77 8.82 -18.45
CA LEU A 197 10.20 7.50 -18.17
C LEU A 197 11.24 6.55 -17.54
N GLU A 198 12.46 6.47 -18.10
CA GLU A 198 13.53 5.62 -17.55
C GLU A 198 13.82 5.97 -16.08
N VAL A 199 13.84 7.26 -15.77
CA VAL A 199 14.25 7.79 -14.47
C VAL A 199 13.12 7.70 -13.46
N THR A 200 11.92 8.11 -13.86
CA THR A 200 10.81 8.31 -12.93
C THR A 200 9.84 7.13 -12.86
N GLY A 201 9.91 6.22 -13.85
CA GLY A 201 9.02 5.07 -13.97
C GLY A 201 7.62 5.40 -14.47
N ILE A 202 7.32 6.67 -14.78
CA ILE A 202 6.06 7.14 -15.36
C ILE A 202 6.33 8.05 -16.55
N THR A 203 5.39 8.14 -17.49
CA THR A 203 5.51 9.07 -18.62
C THR A 203 5.26 10.52 -18.19
N GLU A 204 5.69 11.49 -19.00
CA GLU A 204 5.34 12.89 -18.78
C GLU A 204 3.82 13.10 -18.78
N GLU A 205 3.08 12.40 -19.64
CA GLU A 205 1.61 12.46 -19.67
C GLU A 205 1.00 11.96 -18.36
N GLN A 206 1.50 10.85 -17.81
CA GLN A 206 1.07 10.34 -16.51
C GLN A 206 1.41 11.33 -15.40
N PHE A 207 2.60 11.92 -15.41
CA PHE A 207 2.97 12.94 -14.43
C PHE A 207 2.06 14.18 -14.51
N ARG A 208 1.80 14.70 -15.72
CA ARG A 208 0.87 15.82 -15.96
C ARG A 208 -0.55 15.47 -15.52
N PHE A 209 -1.03 14.25 -15.80
CA PHE A 209 -2.33 13.79 -15.32
C PHE A 209 -2.41 13.77 -13.78
N LEU A 210 -1.35 13.33 -13.09
CA LEU A 210 -1.29 13.32 -11.62
C LEU A 210 -1.21 14.75 -11.03
N ARG A 211 -0.54 15.67 -11.73
CA ARG A 211 -0.38 17.08 -11.34
C ARG A 211 -1.65 17.90 -11.62
N ASP A 212 -2.12 17.88 -12.87
CA ASP A 212 -3.12 18.80 -13.41
C ASP A 212 -4.52 18.20 -13.44
N GLY A 213 -4.64 16.86 -13.37
CA GLY A 213 -5.90 16.15 -13.54
C GLY A 213 -6.25 15.89 -15.01
N GLY A 214 -7.38 15.23 -15.23
CA GLY A 214 -7.82 14.86 -16.57
C GLY A 214 -9.00 13.90 -16.55
N THR A 215 -9.53 13.59 -17.73
CA THR A 215 -10.52 12.53 -17.90
C THR A 215 -9.84 11.17 -18.07
N TYR A 216 -10.45 10.13 -17.52
CA TYR A 216 -10.00 8.75 -17.66
C TYR A 216 -11.21 7.82 -17.71
N ILE A 217 -11.05 6.66 -18.36
CA ILE A 217 -12.08 5.62 -18.37
C ILE A 217 -11.82 4.70 -17.18
N ASP A 218 -12.83 4.48 -16.34
CA ASP A 218 -12.69 3.52 -15.26
C ASP A 218 -12.78 2.09 -15.81
N ASP A 219 -11.66 1.36 -15.84
CA ASP A 219 -11.59 -0.05 -16.26
C ASP A 219 -12.63 -0.99 -15.61
N MET A 220 -13.15 -0.63 -14.42
CA MET A 220 -14.14 -1.44 -13.71
C MET A 220 -15.57 -1.13 -14.13
N THR A 221 -15.89 0.12 -14.46
CA THR A 221 -17.27 0.54 -14.80
C THR A 221 -17.45 0.85 -16.28
N GLY A 222 -16.36 1.03 -17.03
CA GLY A 222 -16.35 1.52 -18.41
C GLY A 222 -16.80 2.97 -18.56
N GLU A 223 -16.99 3.70 -17.45
CA GLU A 223 -17.49 5.07 -17.46
C GLU A 223 -16.34 6.09 -17.53
N GLU A 224 -16.57 7.18 -18.24
CA GLU A 224 -15.68 8.34 -18.22
C GLU A 224 -15.79 9.05 -16.87
N LYS A 225 -14.67 9.13 -16.16
CA LYS A 225 -14.53 9.84 -14.87
C LYS A 225 -13.53 10.97 -15.02
N HIS A 226 -13.64 11.94 -14.13
CA HIS A 226 -12.71 13.07 -14.07
C HIS A 226 -11.91 13.00 -12.77
N PHE A 227 -10.58 13.07 -12.91
CA PHE A 227 -9.66 13.22 -11.80
C PHE A 227 -9.21 14.68 -11.72
N SER A 228 -9.34 15.30 -10.55
CA SER A 228 -9.10 16.74 -10.36
C SER A 228 -7.63 17.14 -10.31
N GLY A 229 -6.69 16.20 -10.38
CA GLY A 229 -5.27 16.48 -10.19
C GLY A 229 -4.92 16.77 -8.73
N GLY A 230 -3.81 17.48 -8.52
CA GLY A 230 -3.40 18.01 -7.23
C GLY A 230 -2.83 16.98 -6.26
N LEU A 231 -2.27 15.86 -6.75
CA LEU A 231 -1.61 14.89 -5.88
C LEU A 231 -0.34 15.43 -5.23
N PHE A 232 0.27 16.43 -5.86
CA PHE A 232 1.42 17.14 -5.33
C PHE A 232 0.95 18.44 -4.69
N ASN A 233 1.32 18.66 -3.43
CA ASN A 233 1.24 19.99 -2.85
C ASN A 233 2.38 20.82 -3.43
N GLU A 234 2.07 21.79 -4.30
CA GLU A 234 3.05 22.60 -5.02
C GLU A 234 4.06 23.28 -4.11
N ILE A 235 3.60 23.89 -3.00
CA ILE A 235 4.47 24.58 -2.05
C ILE A 235 5.47 23.58 -1.44
N VAL A 236 4.98 22.44 -0.95
CA VAL A 236 5.83 21.42 -0.32
C VAL A 236 6.80 20.80 -1.34
N PHE A 237 6.33 20.56 -2.57
CA PHE A 237 7.13 19.98 -3.64
C PHE A 237 8.28 20.91 -4.06
N ASP A 238 7.96 22.19 -4.26
CA ASP A 238 8.94 23.20 -4.65
C ASP A 238 9.95 23.49 -3.54
N GLU A 239 9.50 23.59 -2.28
CA GLU A 239 10.39 23.72 -1.12
C GLU A 239 11.33 22.52 -1.00
N ALA A 240 10.82 21.29 -1.19
CA ALA A 240 11.64 20.09 -1.15
C ALA A 240 12.70 20.05 -2.27
N ILE A 241 12.35 20.48 -3.49
CA ILE A 241 13.32 20.65 -4.58
C ILE A 241 14.40 21.66 -4.17
N GLN A 242 14.00 22.84 -3.68
CA GLN A 242 14.98 23.87 -3.32
C GLN A 242 15.88 23.43 -2.18
N GLU A 243 15.35 22.72 -1.19
CA GLU A 243 16.15 22.19 -0.08
C GLU A 243 17.15 21.15 -0.57
N PHE A 244 16.74 20.22 -1.45
CA PHE A 244 17.69 19.27 -2.04
C PHE A 244 18.81 19.97 -2.81
N LEU A 245 18.47 21.01 -3.60
CA LEU A 245 19.47 21.80 -4.33
C LEU A 245 20.40 22.58 -3.39
N ASN A 246 19.89 23.09 -2.26
CA ASN A 246 20.71 23.73 -1.21
C ASN A 246 21.69 22.74 -0.58
N ILE A 247 21.23 21.52 -0.27
CA ILE A 247 22.10 20.46 0.27
C ILE A 247 23.17 20.09 -0.77
N ARG A 248 22.80 19.97 -2.05
CA ARG A 248 23.73 19.69 -3.15
C ARG A 248 24.82 20.76 -3.27
N GLU A 249 24.47 22.03 -3.17
CA GLU A 249 25.44 23.14 -3.20
C GLU A 249 26.30 23.19 -1.94
N ARG A 250 25.71 22.99 -0.76
CA ARG A 250 26.44 22.94 0.52
C ARG A 250 27.49 21.83 0.53
N LEU A 251 27.17 20.68 -0.06
CA LEU A 251 28.03 19.50 -0.14
C LEU A 251 28.83 19.43 -1.45
N ALA A 252 28.88 20.51 -2.24
CA ALA A 252 29.54 20.54 -3.54
C ALA A 252 31.06 20.41 -3.44
N ASP A 253 31.66 20.92 -2.36
CA ASP A 253 33.08 20.74 -2.10
C ASP A 253 33.32 19.40 -1.38
N TYR A 254 33.62 18.37 -2.15
CA TYR A 254 33.96 17.04 -1.62
C TYR A 254 35.41 16.93 -1.11
N PHE A 255 36.24 17.97 -1.24
CA PHE A 255 37.55 18.03 -0.61
C PHE A 255 37.46 18.35 0.89
N ASP A 256 36.40 19.03 1.31
CA ASP A 256 36.15 19.34 2.72
C ASP A 256 35.82 18.07 3.52
N GLU A 257 36.78 17.61 4.31
CA GLU A 257 36.63 16.43 5.17
C GLU A 257 35.84 16.70 6.46
N SER A 258 35.46 17.95 6.74
CA SER A 258 34.56 18.28 7.83
C SER A 258 33.13 17.80 7.56
N HIS A 259 32.75 17.68 6.28
CA HIS A 259 31.48 17.10 5.86
C HIS A 259 31.37 15.62 6.27
N GLN A 260 30.57 15.37 7.31
CA GLN A 260 30.22 14.02 7.75
C GLN A 260 29.14 13.37 6.87
N GLU A 261 28.41 14.19 6.11
CA GLU A 261 27.33 13.78 5.23
C GLU A 261 27.77 13.82 3.76
N ASP A 262 27.10 13.03 2.92
CA ASP A 262 27.29 13.03 1.48
C ASP A 262 25.93 13.24 0.80
N ILE A 263 25.89 13.93 -0.34
CA ILE A 263 24.63 14.18 -1.07
C ILE A 263 23.92 12.87 -1.43
N PHE A 264 24.66 11.79 -1.69
CA PHE A 264 24.08 10.48 -1.97
C PHE A 264 23.36 9.86 -0.77
N ASN A 265 23.58 10.33 0.46
CA ASN A 265 22.81 9.91 1.64
C ASN A 265 21.34 10.40 1.59
N TYR A 266 21.06 11.43 0.79
CA TYR A 266 19.72 12.00 0.60
C TYR A 266 19.00 11.43 -0.63
N ILE A 267 19.62 10.47 -1.33
CA ILE A 267 19.01 9.77 -2.46
C ILE A 267 18.55 8.40 -1.96
N PRO A 268 17.22 8.13 -1.93
CA PRO A 268 16.71 6.84 -1.53
C PRO A 268 17.27 5.71 -2.40
N PRO A 269 17.46 4.50 -1.85
CA PRO A 269 17.75 3.32 -2.65
C PRO A 269 16.65 3.10 -3.70
N GLN A 270 17.07 2.99 -4.96
CA GLN A 270 16.16 2.68 -6.08
C GLN A 270 16.10 1.18 -6.30
N GLU A 271 15.00 0.70 -6.90
CA GLU A 271 14.84 -0.72 -7.27
C GLU A 271 15.69 -1.13 -8.48
N THR A 272 16.20 -0.14 -9.23
CA THR A 272 17.05 -0.32 -10.41
C THR A 272 18.54 -0.40 -10.03
N ASN A 273 19.42 -0.63 -11.02
CA ASN A 273 20.88 -0.72 -10.86
C ASN A 273 21.58 0.56 -10.35
N GLN A 274 20.84 1.54 -9.81
CA GLN A 274 21.34 2.80 -9.24
C GLN A 274 21.83 2.65 -7.79
N ILE A 275 22.35 1.47 -7.43
CA ILE A 275 23.06 1.25 -6.17
C ILE A 275 24.45 1.88 -6.29
N PHE A 276 24.68 2.94 -5.51
CA PHE A 276 25.97 3.61 -5.41
C PHE A 276 26.91 2.86 -4.45
N THR A 277 28.18 2.78 -4.82
CA THR A 277 29.22 2.22 -3.94
C THR A 277 29.41 3.16 -2.73
N PRO A 278 29.27 2.68 -1.49
CA PRO A 278 29.44 3.53 -0.31
C PRO A 278 30.85 4.15 -0.25
N LYS A 279 30.94 5.39 0.23
CA LYS A 279 32.19 6.18 0.29
C LYS A 279 33.35 5.44 0.97
N GLN A 280 33.07 4.69 2.05
CA GLN A 280 34.10 3.90 2.75
C GLN A 280 34.68 2.78 1.87
N VAL A 281 33.85 2.12 1.06
CA VAL A 281 34.29 1.08 0.13
C VAL A 281 35.14 1.69 -0.98
N VAL A 282 34.74 2.85 -1.50
CA VAL A 282 35.53 3.60 -2.50
C VAL A 282 36.92 3.96 -1.98
N LYS A 283 37.01 4.51 -0.75
CA LYS A 283 38.31 4.81 -0.11
C LYS A 283 39.18 3.57 0.01
N MET A 284 38.60 2.44 0.41
CA MET A 284 39.32 1.16 0.46
C MET A 284 39.81 0.71 -0.92
N MET A 285 39.01 0.87 -1.97
CA MET A 285 39.40 0.51 -3.35
C MET A 285 40.61 1.34 -3.82
N VAL A 286 40.57 2.66 -3.62
CA VAL A 286 41.69 3.55 -3.99
C VAL A 286 42.93 3.26 -3.16
N GLN A 287 42.78 2.98 -1.86
CA GLN A 287 43.91 2.59 -1.01
C GLN A 287 44.60 1.32 -1.49
N LYS A 288 43.83 0.33 -1.97
CA LYS A 288 44.41 -0.91 -2.51
C LYS A 288 45.30 -0.69 -3.74
N LEU A 289 45.03 0.32 -4.56
CA LEU A 289 45.92 0.68 -5.67
C LEU A 289 47.28 1.16 -5.16
N GLU A 290 47.29 1.97 -4.10
CA GLU A 290 48.52 2.46 -3.45
C GLU A 290 49.26 1.33 -2.71
N ASP A 291 48.54 0.39 -2.12
CA ASP A 291 49.13 -0.78 -1.47
C ASP A 291 49.85 -1.69 -2.48
N GLU A 292 49.36 -1.77 -3.72
CA GLU A 292 49.96 -2.54 -4.82
C GLU A 292 51.14 -1.80 -5.49
N ASP A 293 51.01 -0.49 -5.72
CA ASP A 293 52.05 0.39 -6.24
C ASP A 293 52.09 1.71 -5.42
N PRO A 294 53.02 1.84 -4.45
CA PRO A 294 53.09 3.02 -3.59
C PRO A 294 53.34 4.34 -4.34
N HIS A 295 53.84 4.28 -5.58
CA HIS A 295 54.12 5.44 -6.40
C HIS A 295 53.06 5.68 -7.49
N ILE A 296 51.95 4.93 -7.47
CA ILE A 296 50.88 4.99 -8.49
C ILE A 296 50.33 6.41 -8.71
N PHE A 297 50.30 7.24 -7.67
CA PHE A 297 49.74 8.60 -7.70
C PHE A 297 50.78 9.72 -7.83
N GLU A 298 52.06 9.40 -8.07
CA GLU A 298 53.15 10.39 -8.14
C GLU A 298 53.49 10.85 -9.57
N ASP A 299 52.94 10.18 -10.58
CA ASP A 299 53.20 10.43 -11.99
C ASP A 299 52.10 11.29 -12.64
N PRO A 300 52.41 12.52 -13.12
CA PRO A 300 51.42 13.39 -13.76
C PRO A 300 50.93 12.87 -15.12
N ASP A 301 51.64 11.92 -15.75
CA ASP A 301 51.26 11.36 -17.06
C ASP A 301 50.48 10.05 -16.92
N LYS A 302 50.38 9.50 -15.70
CA LYS A 302 49.64 8.26 -15.44
C LYS A 302 48.13 8.52 -15.43
N THR A 303 47.38 7.65 -16.11
CA THR A 303 45.93 7.78 -16.30
C THR A 303 45.16 6.69 -15.55
N PHE A 304 43.91 7.01 -15.21
CA PHE A 304 42.97 6.15 -14.50
C PHE A 304 41.60 6.24 -15.17
N ILE A 305 40.87 5.11 -15.20
CA ILE A 305 39.55 5.04 -15.82
C ILE A 305 38.55 4.29 -14.93
N ASP A 306 37.34 4.84 -14.82
CA ASP A 306 36.16 4.10 -14.35
C ASP A 306 35.30 3.69 -15.56
N LEU A 307 35.31 2.39 -15.87
CA LEU A 307 34.61 1.82 -17.04
C LEU A 307 33.09 1.70 -16.86
N PHE A 308 32.58 1.95 -15.65
CA PHE A 308 31.17 1.81 -15.33
C PHE A 308 30.78 2.76 -14.18
N MET A 309 30.93 4.05 -14.44
CA MET A 309 30.60 5.09 -13.47
C MET A 309 29.12 5.02 -13.09
N LYS A 310 28.86 5.33 -11.81
CA LYS A 310 27.51 5.60 -11.29
C LYS A 310 27.40 6.96 -10.63
N SER A 311 27.91 7.09 -9.40
CA SER A 311 27.88 8.34 -8.63
C SER A 311 29.04 9.28 -8.94
N GLY A 312 30.13 8.77 -9.52
CA GLY A 312 31.39 9.51 -9.64
C GLY A 312 32.26 9.49 -8.37
N LEU A 313 31.81 8.84 -7.28
CA LEU A 313 32.56 8.77 -6.01
C LEU A 313 33.98 8.20 -6.17
N TYR A 314 34.15 7.20 -7.03
CA TYR A 314 35.47 6.60 -7.27
C TYR A 314 36.43 7.59 -7.96
N ILE A 315 35.93 8.32 -8.96
CA ILE A 315 36.67 9.38 -9.62
C ILE A 315 37.03 10.49 -8.64
N THR A 316 36.10 10.96 -7.79
CA THR A 316 36.41 12.04 -6.83
C THR A 316 37.43 11.62 -5.78
N GLU A 317 37.44 10.36 -5.34
CA GLU A 317 38.49 9.86 -4.45
C GLU A 317 39.86 9.79 -5.15
N LEU A 318 39.91 9.40 -6.43
CA LEU A 318 41.14 9.50 -7.24
C LEU A 318 41.62 10.96 -7.37
N VAL A 319 40.70 11.90 -7.64
CA VAL A 319 41.00 13.34 -7.66
C VAL A 319 41.64 13.76 -6.34
N LYS A 320 41.04 13.39 -5.20
CA LYS A 320 41.58 13.72 -3.87
C LYS A 320 42.98 13.15 -3.65
N ARG A 321 43.23 11.90 -4.05
CA ARG A 321 44.52 11.23 -3.86
C ARG A 321 45.62 11.88 -4.71
N LEU A 322 45.35 12.11 -5.99
CA LEU A 322 46.26 12.80 -6.92
C LEU A 322 46.51 14.25 -6.49
N PHE A 323 45.45 15.00 -6.15
CA PHE A 323 45.56 16.41 -5.79
C PHE A 323 46.35 16.63 -4.50
N ASN A 324 46.23 15.72 -3.53
CA ASN A 324 46.90 15.83 -2.24
C ASN A 324 48.29 15.17 -2.19
N ASN A 325 48.66 14.36 -3.19
CA ASN A 325 49.95 13.69 -3.23
C ASN A 325 51.11 14.72 -3.18
N PRO A 326 52.12 14.56 -2.30
CA PRO A 326 53.22 15.51 -2.16
C PRO A 326 54.04 15.71 -3.43
N VAL A 327 54.32 14.65 -4.19
CA VAL A 327 55.09 14.72 -5.44
C VAL A 327 54.28 15.46 -6.52
N MET A 328 52.98 15.22 -6.59
CA MET A 328 52.10 15.98 -7.49
C MET A 328 52.04 17.48 -7.14
N LYS A 329 52.06 17.83 -5.85
CA LYS A 329 52.16 19.23 -5.39
C LYS A 329 53.48 19.88 -5.76
N GLU A 330 54.58 19.14 -5.77
CA GLU A 330 55.88 19.65 -6.21
C GLU A 330 55.91 19.86 -7.73
N LYS A 331 55.43 18.88 -8.50
CA LYS A 331 55.44 18.92 -9.97
C LYS A 331 54.48 19.96 -10.54
N ILE A 332 53.31 20.14 -9.94
CA ILE A 332 52.31 21.13 -10.34
C ILE A 332 51.88 21.93 -9.09
N PRO A 333 52.63 22.99 -8.69
CA PRO A 333 52.39 23.71 -7.44
C PRO A 333 51.05 24.44 -7.37
N ASP A 334 50.62 25.04 -8.48
CA ASP A 334 49.36 25.77 -8.54
C ASP A 334 48.16 24.82 -8.43
N ASN A 335 47.26 25.11 -7.49
CA ASN A 335 46.14 24.24 -7.16
C ASN A 335 45.16 24.12 -8.34
N ASP A 336 44.82 25.24 -8.99
CA ASP A 336 43.84 25.26 -10.08
C ASP A 336 44.40 24.53 -11.31
N ALA A 337 45.67 24.77 -11.63
CA ALA A 337 46.38 24.06 -12.71
C ALA A 337 46.48 22.56 -12.42
N ARG A 338 46.78 22.16 -11.18
CA ARG A 338 46.88 20.75 -10.79
C ARG A 338 45.53 20.04 -10.91
N LEU A 339 44.47 20.66 -10.41
CA LEU A 339 43.12 20.09 -10.48
C LEU A 339 42.63 19.98 -11.93
N LYS A 340 42.88 21.02 -12.74
CA LYS A 340 42.60 21.01 -14.17
C LYS A 340 43.38 19.91 -14.89
N HIS A 341 44.68 19.75 -14.61
CA HIS A 341 45.49 18.68 -15.19
C HIS A 341 44.95 17.28 -14.84
N ILE A 342 44.65 17.03 -13.56
CA ILE A 342 44.11 15.75 -13.10
C ILE A 342 42.81 15.40 -13.87
N LEU A 343 41.85 16.33 -13.93
CA LEU A 343 40.54 16.07 -14.54
C LEU A 343 40.56 16.08 -16.07
N GLU A 344 41.42 16.86 -16.71
CA GLU A 344 41.48 16.96 -18.18
C GLU A 344 42.47 15.99 -18.83
N LYS A 345 43.37 15.36 -18.07
CA LYS A 345 44.46 14.54 -18.61
C LYS A 345 44.55 13.15 -17.97
N GLN A 346 44.34 13.04 -16.66
CA GLN A 346 44.59 11.78 -15.94
C GLN A 346 43.32 10.94 -15.77
N LEU A 347 42.14 11.56 -15.63
CA LEU A 347 40.92 10.85 -15.28
C LEU A 347 39.98 10.68 -16.47
N TYR A 348 39.47 9.45 -16.62
CA TYR A 348 38.52 9.04 -17.65
C TYR A 348 37.34 8.31 -17.01
N GLY A 349 36.18 8.38 -17.65
CA GLY A 349 34.99 7.73 -17.13
C GLY A 349 33.94 7.43 -18.18
N LEU A 350 33.32 6.25 -18.08
CA LEU A 350 32.21 5.82 -18.92
C LEU A 350 30.99 5.53 -18.06
N ALA A 351 29.88 6.20 -18.35
CA ALA A 351 28.60 5.99 -17.69
C ALA A 351 27.64 5.22 -18.62
N PRO A 352 26.85 4.26 -18.11
CA PRO A 352 26.05 3.35 -18.94
C PRO A 352 24.75 3.95 -19.49
N SER A 353 24.30 5.10 -18.98
CA SER A 353 23.14 5.82 -19.48
C SER A 353 23.28 7.33 -19.23
N ASP A 354 22.47 8.13 -19.93
CA ASP A 354 22.56 9.58 -19.90
C ASP A 354 22.29 10.16 -18.50
N ILE A 355 21.28 9.65 -17.78
CA ILE A 355 21.06 10.09 -16.39
C ILE A 355 22.29 9.82 -15.52
N ILE A 356 22.87 8.63 -15.62
CA ILE A 356 24.03 8.26 -14.80
C ILE A 356 25.24 9.12 -15.16
N TYR A 357 25.43 9.42 -16.45
CA TYR A 357 26.45 10.35 -16.91
C TYR A 357 26.27 11.73 -16.27
N HIS A 358 25.06 12.28 -16.26
CA HIS A 358 24.78 13.58 -15.65
C HIS A 358 24.93 13.56 -14.13
N ILE A 359 24.46 12.52 -13.43
CA ILE A 359 24.67 12.36 -11.98
C ILE A 359 26.18 12.37 -11.66
N ALA A 360 26.94 11.50 -12.33
CA ALA A 360 28.36 11.35 -12.07
C ALA A 360 29.13 12.64 -12.37
N THR A 361 28.90 13.25 -13.53
CA THR A 361 29.65 14.44 -13.93
C THR A 361 29.24 15.68 -13.12
N ASN A 362 27.96 15.87 -12.81
CA ASN A 362 27.55 16.97 -11.94
C ASN A 362 28.15 16.84 -10.52
N TYR A 363 28.32 15.62 -10.01
CA TYR A 363 29.00 15.39 -8.75
C TYR A 363 30.52 15.56 -8.83
N ILE A 364 31.18 15.01 -9.85
CA ILE A 364 32.64 15.13 -10.03
C ILE A 364 33.07 16.60 -10.16
N PHE A 365 32.26 17.41 -10.84
CA PHE A 365 32.53 18.81 -11.15
C PHE A 365 31.72 19.79 -10.28
N SER A 366 31.13 19.33 -9.17
CA SER A 366 30.26 20.17 -8.33
C SER A 366 30.96 21.42 -7.78
N PHE A 367 32.28 21.36 -7.58
CA PHE A 367 33.09 22.50 -7.15
C PHE A 367 33.38 23.53 -8.27
N ASP A 368 33.24 23.15 -9.55
CA ASP A 368 33.58 23.97 -10.73
C ASP A 368 32.33 24.64 -11.32
N ALA A 369 31.70 25.53 -10.54
CA ALA A 369 30.47 26.22 -10.93
C ALA A 369 30.60 27.05 -12.23
N GLU A 370 31.82 27.49 -12.55
CA GLU A 370 32.11 28.29 -13.75
C GLU A 370 32.46 27.44 -15.00
N ASN A 371 32.44 26.12 -14.88
CA ASN A 371 32.77 25.17 -15.96
C ASN A 371 34.13 25.47 -16.63
N ARG A 372 35.15 25.77 -15.83
CA ARG A 372 36.51 26.10 -16.31
C ARG A 372 37.29 24.85 -16.73
N ILE A 373 36.84 23.67 -16.30
CA ILE A 373 37.48 22.37 -16.54
C ILE A 373 36.69 21.59 -17.61
N SER A 374 37.39 21.11 -18.63
CA SER A 374 36.80 20.29 -19.69
C SER A 374 36.34 18.94 -19.16
N ARG A 375 35.12 18.54 -19.55
CA ARG A 375 34.53 17.24 -19.22
C ARG A 375 34.77 16.16 -20.30
N LYS A 376 35.65 16.41 -21.28
CA LYS A 376 35.76 15.61 -22.52
C LYS A 376 36.08 14.12 -22.32
N HIS A 377 36.71 13.73 -21.20
CA HIS A 377 37.07 12.34 -20.87
C HIS A 377 35.99 11.57 -20.10
N PHE A 378 34.87 12.22 -19.83
CA PHE A 378 33.68 11.57 -19.28
C PHE A 378 32.67 11.42 -20.40
N LYS A 379 32.17 10.21 -20.65
CA LYS A 379 31.23 9.91 -21.74
C LYS A 379 30.07 9.03 -21.29
N SER A 380 28.92 9.17 -21.96
CA SER A 380 27.78 8.25 -21.85
C SER A 380 27.96 7.13 -22.88
N VAL A 381 28.47 5.97 -22.44
CA VAL A 381 28.71 4.77 -23.24
C VAL A 381 28.52 3.53 -22.37
N ASP A 382 27.60 2.65 -22.76
CA ASP A 382 27.44 1.35 -22.11
C ASP A 382 28.53 0.37 -22.54
N THR A 383 29.43 0.02 -21.62
CA THR A 383 30.53 -0.91 -21.87
C THR A 383 30.12 -2.39 -21.83
N ARG A 384 28.94 -2.72 -21.28
CA ARG A 384 28.51 -4.13 -21.07
C ARG A 384 28.46 -4.96 -22.36
N PRO A 385 27.95 -4.45 -23.51
CA PRO A 385 27.96 -5.22 -24.76
C PRO A 385 29.38 -5.53 -25.24
N ALA A 386 30.29 -4.54 -25.21
CA ALA A 386 31.67 -4.70 -25.66
C ALA A 386 32.47 -5.67 -24.77
N VAL A 387 32.29 -5.59 -23.44
CA VAL A 387 32.85 -6.59 -22.50
C VAL A 387 32.29 -7.98 -22.79
N LYS A 388 30.97 -8.06 -23.07
CA LYS A 388 30.24 -9.20 -23.68
C LYS A 388 31.04 -9.93 -24.75
N GLU A 389 31.52 -9.14 -25.69
CA GLU A 389 32.12 -9.61 -26.94
C GLU A 389 33.65 -9.68 -26.91
N GLY A 390 34.29 -9.31 -25.80
CA GLY A 390 35.75 -9.20 -25.70
C GLY A 390 36.34 -8.06 -26.54
N LYS A 391 35.56 -7.01 -26.83
CA LYS A 391 35.92 -5.85 -27.68
C LYS A 391 36.04 -4.54 -26.90
N LEU A 392 36.38 -4.62 -25.61
CA LEU A 392 36.49 -3.43 -24.77
C LEU A 392 37.55 -2.46 -25.31
N ASP A 393 38.70 -2.97 -25.74
CA ASP A 393 39.80 -2.14 -26.26
C ASP A 393 39.39 -1.36 -27.53
N GLU A 394 38.66 -2.01 -28.45
CA GLU A 394 38.12 -1.36 -29.65
C GLU A 394 37.16 -0.23 -29.29
N LEU A 395 36.29 -0.45 -28.29
CA LEU A 395 35.37 0.56 -27.79
C LEU A 395 36.12 1.76 -27.18
N LEU A 396 37.16 1.51 -26.38
CA LEU A 396 37.95 2.57 -25.75
C LEU A 396 38.68 3.42 -26.78
N VAL A 397 39.31 2.79 -27.78
CA VAL A 397 39.99 3.48 -28.90
C VAL A 397 39.00 4.28 -29.75
N ALA A 398 37.79 3.78 -29.96
CA ALA A 398 36.75 4.53 -30.67
C ALA A 398 36.19 5.71 -29.86
N THR A 399 36.21 5.61 -28.53
CA THR A 399 35.59 6.59 -27.62
C THR A 399 36.53 7.75 -27.27
N PHE A 400 37.83 7.48 -27.12
CA PHE A 400 38.83 8.46 -26.71
C PHE A 400 39.90 8.63 -27.78
N ASP A 401 39.93 9.80 -28.41
CA ASP A 401 40.86 10.09 -29.51
C ASP A 401 42.32 10.21 -29.06
N ASP A 402 42.56 10.49 -27.77
CA ASP A 402 43.90 10.61 -27.17
C ASP A 402 44.43 9.30 -26.56
N LEU A 403 43.67 8.20 -26.67
CA LEU A 403 44.14 6.84 -26.40
C LEU A 403 44.61 6.10 -27.66
N LYS A 404 44.61 6.77 -28.83
CA LYS A 404 45.04 6.22 -30.13
C LYS A 404 46.55 6.22 -30.33
#